data_AF-X1FLZ1-F1
#
_entry.id   AF-X1FLZ1-F1
#
_cell.length_a   1.000
_cell.length_b   1.000
_cell.length_c   1.000
_cell.angle_alpha   90.00
_cell.angle_beta   90.00
_cell.angle_gamma   90.00
#
_symmetry.space_group_name_H-M   'P 1'
#
loop_
_entity.id
_entity.type
_entity.pdbx_description
1 polymer ?
#
loop_
_entity_poly.entity_id
_entity_poly.type
_entity_poly.pdbx_seq_one_letter_code
_entity_poly.pdbx_strand_id
1 'polypeptide(L)'
;EYFASGYDRYFFSLKSKYSLPGWAAYDGKILKRERLKNSDDLDSYKGVLEENLLFFIPKIRVPKVFRKLIRFLSIARKTFPIEYHKSTNYIFKRKYELRETKPFRRGISIIISDPSLFVYPEHKENIVELIRKDYKRITRYAIRKSKKELNFIPSRFLKTKYIRVTIYDTDLRKRQLRGSGLIDSLVCSITVNKSRKIRNIDFIGGKLEEKGKYRIVWNGKWTGIKHVC
;
A
#
# COMPACT_ATOMS: atom_id res chain seq x y z
N GLU A 1 29.32 -20.33 26.87
CA GLU A 1 29.85 -21.47 27.65
C GLU A 1 30.46 -22.56 26.76
N TYR A 2 29.89 -22.92 25.60
CA TYR A 2 30.50 -23.91 24.66
C TYR A 2 31.95 -23.59 24.26
N PHE A 3 32.24 -22.32 23.91
CA PHE A 3 33.58 -21.87 23.48
C PHE A 3 34.49 -21.41 24.62
N ALA A 4 33.95 -21.24 25.83
CA ALA A 4 34.68 -20.76 27.00
C ALA A 4 33.95 -21.28 28.24
N SER A 5 34.34 -22.45 28.75
CA SER A 5 33.68 -23.13 29.87
C SER A 5 34.44 -22.94 31.18
N GLY A 6 33.76 -23.11 32.32
CA GLY A 6 34.40 -23.09 33.63
C GLY A 6 34.43 -21.73 34.35
N TYR A 7 33.83 -20.70 33.79
CA TYR A 7 33.69 -19.41 34.47
C TYR A 7 32.42 -19.39 35.33
N ASP A 8 32.53 -18.81 36.53
CA ASP A 8 31.38 -18.59 37.39
C ASP A 8 30.43 -17.51 36.84
N ARG A 9 30.95 -16.58 36.01
CA ARG A 9 30.16 -15.48 35.42
C ARG A 9 30.53 -15.23 33.96
N TYR A 10 29.51 -14.97 33.15
CA TYR A 10 29.64 -14.55 31.76
C TYR A 10 29.07 -13.15 31.55
N PHE A 11 29.88 -12.23 31.01
CA PHE A 11 29.45 -10.88 30.70
C PHE A 11 29.29 -10.69 29.19
N PHE A 12 28.12 -10.23 28.76
CA PHE A 12 27.86 -9.89 27.36
C PHE A 12 27.61 -8.40 27.22
N SER A 13 28.35 -7.76 26.32
CA SER A 13 28.10 -6.37 25.95
C SER A 13 26.86 -6.30 25.03
N LEU A 14 25.85 -5.55 25.46
CA LEU A 14 24.65 -5.27 24.71
C LEU A 14 24.79 -3.91 24.02
N LYS A 15 24.94 -3.90 22.70
CA LYS A 15 24.99 -2.67 21.90
C LYS A 15 23.77 -2.61 20.98
N SER A 16 23.11 -1.45 20.92
CA SER A 16 22.00 -1.20 19.99
C SER A 16 22.17 0.17 19.37
N LYS A 17 21.72 0.31 18.12
CA LYS A 17 21.73 1.60 17.41
C LYS A 17 20.87 2.68 18.10
N TYR A 18 19.92 2.26 18.92
CA TYR A 18 18.91 3.13 19.54
C TYR A 18 18.96 3.16 21.08
N SER A 19 19.93 2.47 21.69
CA SER A 19 20.14 2.51 23.14
C SER A 19 21.62 2.54 23.47
N LEU A 20 21.94 3.05 24.65
CA LEU A 20 23.32 3.05 25.14
C LEU A 20 23.83 1.62 25.36
N PRO A 21 25.16 1.41 25.28
CA PRO A 21 25.77 0.13 25.58
C PRO A 21 25.46 -0.28 27.02
N GLY A 22 25.05 -1.52 27.20
CA GLY A 22 24.83 -2.14 28.51
C GLY A 22 25.63 -3.44 28.63
N TRP A 23 25.59 -4.02 29.82
CA TRP A 23 26.17 -5.34 30.09
C TRP A 23 25.08 -6.23 30.67
N ALA A 24 25.05 -7.48 30.24
CA ALA A 24 24.27 -8.53 30.88
C ALA A 24 25.24 -9.54 31.50
N ALA A 25 25.05 -9.81 32.79
CA ALA A 25 25.78 -10.82 33.54
C ALA A 25 24.94 -12.09 33.63
N TYR A 26 25.54 -13.22 33.30
CA TYR A 26 24.89 -14.53 33.33
C TYR A 26 25.63 -15.42 34.32
N ASP A 27 24.87 -16.12 35.17
CA ASP A 27 25.40 -17.11 36.10
C ASP A 27 25.89 -18.35 35.33
N GLY A 28 27.19 -18.59 35.40
CA GLY A 28 27.86 -19.70 34.73
C GLY A 28 27.43 -21.07 35.26
N LYS A 29 26.98 -21.16 36.52
CA LYS A 29 26.52 -22.42 37.12
C LYS A 29 25.22 -22.89 36.48
N ILE A 30 24.28 -21.98 36.25
CA ILE A 30 23.01 -22.30 35.62
C ILE A 30 23.22 -22.66 34.14
N LEU A 31 24.07 -21.89 33.43
CA LEU A 31 24.43 -22.19 32.04
C LEU A 31 25.09 -23.58 31.90
N LYS A 32 26.03 -23.93 32.79
CA LYS A 32 26.69 -25.23 32.80
C LYS A 32 25.69 -26.36 33.11
N ARG A 33 24.78 -26.16 34.06
CA ARG A 33 23.76 -27.14 34.44
C ARG A 33 22.85 -27.48 33.26
N GLU A 34 22.32 -26.47 32.58
CA GLU A 34 21.40 -26.67 31.45
C GLU A 34 22.13 -27.23 30.22
N ARG A 35 23.40 -26.84 29.96
CA ARG A 35 24.22 -27.48 28.91
C ARG A 35 24.42 -28.97 29.16
N LEU A 36 24.80 -29.36 30.37
CA LEU A 36 25.01 -30.77 30.71
C LEU A 36 23.73 -31.60 30.62
N LYS A 37 22.56 -30.95 30.77
CA LYS A 37 21.25 -31.59 30.62
C LYS A 37 20.74 -31.64 29.18
N ASN A 38 21.42 -31.01 28.21
CA ASN A 38 20.92 -30.83 26.83
C ASN A 38 19.45 -30.34 26.79
N SER A 39 19.10 -29.39 27.67
CA SER A 39 17.76 -28.83 27.70
C SER A 39 17.58 -27.77 26.61
N ASP A 40 16.64 -27.97 25.70
CA ASP A 40 16.24 -26.98 24.69
C ASP A 40 15.12 -26.04 25.17
N ASP A 41 14.66 -26.22 26.41
CA ASP A 41 13.58 -25.42 27.00
C ASP A 41 14.10 -24.09 27.53
N LEU A 42 13.50 -22.98 27.10
CA LEU A 42 13.90 -21.63 27.52
C LEU A 42 13.53 -21.35 28.99
N ASP A 43 12.52 -22.01 29.52
CA ASP A 43 12.10 -21.83 30.91
C ASP A 43 13.12 -22.39 31.92
N SER A 44 13.95 -23.36 31.52
CA SER A 44 15.01 -23.90 32.39
C SER A 44 16.18 -22.92 32.61
N TYR A 45 16.27 -21.89 31.77
CA TYR A 45 17.20 -20.77 31.87
C TYR A 45 16.64 -19.57 32.67
N LYS A 46 15.50 -19.75 33.36
CA LYS A 46 14.93 -18.70 34.21
C LYS A 46 15.86 -18.41 35.40
N GLY A 47 16.21 -17.14 35.59
CA GLY A 47 17.11 -16.69 36.66
C GLY A 47 18.60 -16.77 36.31
N VAL A 48 18.98 -17.11 35.06
CA VAL A 48 20.38 -17.04 34.61
C VAL A 48 20.93 -15.61 34.67
N LEU A 49 20.06 -14.60 34.49
CA LEU A 49 20.43 -13.21 34.73
C LEU A 49 20.58 -12.99 36.24
N GLU A 50 21.82 -12.81 36.68
CA GLU A 50 22.16 -12.56 38.08
C GLU A 50 21.38 -11.33 38.58
N GLU A 51 20.58 -11.51 39.63
CA GLU A 51 19.77 -10.47 40.29
C GLU A 51 18.75 -9.72 39.39
N ASN A 52 18.37 -10.26 38.22
CA ASN A 52 17.63 -9.53 37.17
C ASN A 52 18.33 -8.22 36.72
N LEU A 53 19.64 -8.10 36.93
CA LEU A 53 20.37 -6.88 36.68
C LEU A 53 20.74 -6.72 35.20
N LEU A 54 19.79 -6.19 34.44
CA LEU A 54 20.16 -5.32 33.31
C LEU A 54 20.73 -4.03 33.90
N PHE A 55 22.06 -3.97 34.08
CA PHE A 55 22.73 -2.75 34.51
C PHE A 55 22.72 -1.72 33.36
N PHE A 56 21.59 -1.03 33.23
CA PHE A 56 21.43 0.11 32.34
C PHE A 56 21.46 1.38 33.17
N ILE A 57 22.61 2.05 33.20
CA ILE A 57 22.71 3.40 33.75
C ILE A 57 22.48 4.38 32.59
N PRO A 58 21.29 4.97 32.43
CA PRO A 58 21.10 5.99 31.43
C PRO A 58 21.97 7.20 31.77
N LYS A 59 22.84 7.61 30.83
CA LYS A 59 23.65 8.83 30.96
C LYS A 59 22.77 10.09 31.17
N ILE A 60 21.51 10.02 30.73
CA ILE A 60 20.50 11.06 30.88
C ILE A 60 19.24 10.45 31.50
N ARG A 61 18.93 10.81 32.75
CA ARG A 61 17.67 10.41 33.42
C ARG A 61 16.49 11.19 32.84
N VAL A 62 16.03 10.79 31.66
CA VAL A 62 14.79 11.35 31.09
C VAL A 62 13.59 11.00 32.00
N PRO A 63 12.71 11.97 32.30
CA PRO A 63 11.50 11.73 33.09
C PRO A 63 10.67 10.56 32.53
N LYS A 64 9.96 9.84 33.41
CA LYS A 64 9.17 8.64 33.05
C LYS A 64 8.19 8.89 31.89
N VAL A 65 7.67 10.11 31.78
CA VAL A 65 6.74 10.55 30.72
C VAL A 65 7.38 10.51 29.33
N PHE A 66 8.61 11.03 29.18
CA PHE A 66 9.33 11.02 27.90
C PHE A 66 9.66 9.60 27.44
N ARG A 67 10.01 8.69 28.36
CA ARG A 67 10.23 7.28 28.01
C ARG A 67 8.97 6.63 27.47
N LYS A 68 7.81 6.90 28.08
CA LYS A 68 6.51 6.43 27.58
C LYS A 68 6.26 7.00 26.18
N LEU A 69 6.48 8.30 25.97
CA LEU A 69 6.28 8.96 24.68
C LEU A 69 7.17 8.37 23.58
N ILE A 70 8.47 8.20 23.83
CA ILE A 70 9.42 7.60 22.89
C ILE A 70 9.01 6.16 22.56
N ARG A 71 8.59 5.38 23.56
CA ARG A 71 8.08 4.02 23.36
C ARG A 71 6.86 4.01 22.45
N PHE A 72 5.87 4.86 22.73
CA PHE A 72 4.68 5.02 21.88
C PHE A 72 5.05 5.43 20.44
N LEU A 73 5.91 6.43 20.26
CA LEU A 73 6.37 6.86 18.94
C LEU A 73 7.11 5.75 18.20
N SER A 74 7.92 4.95 18.89
CA SER A 74 8.65 3.83 18.29
C SER A 74 7.71 2.71 17.83
N ILE A 75 6.69 2.38 18.64
CA ILE A 75 5.66 1.39 18.31
C ILE A 75 4.82 1.89 17.14
N ALA A 76 4.38 3.15 17.20
CA ALA A 76 3.63 3.79 16.13
C ALA A 76 4.44 3.78 14.82
N ARG A 77 5.72 4.20 14.84
CA ARG A 77 6.57 4.23 13.65
C ARG A 77 6.76 2.85 13.00
N LYS A 78 6.77 1.77 13.78
CA LYS A 78 6.90 0.39 13.28
C LYS A 78 5.56 -0.18 12.79
N THR A 79 4.49 0.06 13.54
CA THR A 79 3.16 -0.55 13.28
C THR A 79 2.39 0.23 12.22
N PHE A 80 2.49 1.56 12.22
CA PHE A 80 1.79 2.43 11.30
C PHE A 80 2.03 2.13 9.81
N PRO A 81 3.27 1.92 9.31
CA PRO A 81 3.45 1.56 7.90
C PRO A 81 2.78 0.22 7.58
N ILE A 82 2.82 -0.78 8.48
CA ILE A 82 2.20 -2.09 8.26
C ILE A 82 0.68 -1.98 8.20
N GLU A 83 0.07 -1.28 9.17
CA GLU A 83 -1.37 -1.01 9.22
C GLU A 83 -1.82 -0.17 8.01
N TYR A 84 -1.02 0.84 7.64
CA TYR A 84 -1.25 1.68 6.47
C TYR A 84 -1.16 0.85 5.19
N HIS A 85 -0.20 -0.08 5.06
CA HIS A 85 -0.08 -0.95 3.91
C HIS A 85 -1.25 -1.94 3.81
N LYS A 86 -1.75 -2.46 4.93
CA LYS A 86 -2.96 -3.29 4.98
C LYS A 86 -4.23 -2.51 4.63
N SER A 87 -4.38 -1.29 5.12
CA SER A 87 -5.63 -0.51 5.01
C SER A 87 -5.70 0.41 3.79
N THR A 88 -4.57 0.78 3.18
CA THR A 88 -4.54 1.75 2.07
C THR A 88 -4.29 1.10 0.72
N ASN A 89 -3.95 1.92 -0.30
CA ASN A 89 -4.00 1.63 -1.74
C ASN A 89 -3.33 0.31 -2.21
N TYR A 90 -2.69 -0.49 -1.35
CA TYR A 90 -2.13 -1.79 -1.69
C TYR A 90 -3.22 -2.81 -2.07
N ILE A 91 -4.30 -2.95 -1.29
CA ILE A 91 -5.44 -3.81 -1.64
C ILE A 91 -6.09 -3.33 -2.94
N PHE A 92 -6.23 -2.00 -3.11
CA PHE A 92 -6.78 -1.44 -4.34
C PHE A 92 -5.86 -1.65 -5.56
N LYS A 93 -4.54 -1.54 -5.39
CA LYS A 93 -3.55 -1.79 -6.43
C LYS A 93 -3.49 -3.24 -6.86
N ARG A 94 -3.84 -4.20 -6.00
CA ARG A 94 -3.99 -5.62 -6.38
C ARG A 94 -5.24 -5.89 -7.22
N LYS A 95 -6.18 -4.94 -7.25
CA LYS A 95 -7.42 -5.05 -8.05
C LYS A 95 -7.31 -4.35 -9.40
N TYR A 96 -6.62 -3.21 -9.41
CA TYR A 96 -6.58 -2.31 -10.55
C TYR A 96 -5.18 -1.75 -10.77
N GLU A 97 -4.72 -1.80 -12.02
CA GLU A 97 -3.46 -1.20 -12.42
C GLU A 97 -3.65 -0.23 -13.60
N LEU A 98 -3.02 0.94 -13.49
CA LEU A 98 -3.06 1.97 -14.52
C LEU A 98 -1.90 1.75 -15.48
N ARG A 99 -2.21 1.46 -16.75
CA ARG A 99 -1.22 1.12 -17.77
C ARG A 99 -0.72 2.32 -18.55
N GLU A 100 -1.65 3.19 -18.92
CA GLU A 100 -1.37 4.37 -19.72
C GLU A 100 -2.23 5.54 -19.26
N THR A 101 -1.67 6.75 -19.33
CA THR A 101 -2.38 7.98 -19.09
C THR A 101 -1.66 9.12 -19.80
N LYS A 102 -2.44 10.09 -20.28
CA LYS A 102 -1.94 11.31 -20.94
C LYS A 102 -2.57 12.53 -20.28
N PRO A 103 -2.10 12.93 -19.10
CA PRO A 103 -2.56 14.14 -18.46
C PRO A 103 -1.99 15.36 -19.19
N PHE A 104 -2.80 16.40 -19.36
CA PHE A 104 -2.30 17.68 -19.83
C PHE A 104 -2.96 18.84 -19.08
N ARG A 105 -2.24 19.95 -19.01
CA ARG A 105 -2.72 21.18 -18.38
C ARG A 105 -3.47 22.01 -19.41
N ARG A 106 -4.63 22.55 -19.00
CA ARG A 106 -5.39 23.56 -19.75
C ARG A 106 -5.72 24.71 -18.80
N GLY A 107 -4.98 25.81 -18.89
CA GLY A 107 -5.07 26.94 -17.97
C GLY A 107 -4.80 26.54 -16.52
N ILE A 108 -5.75 26.78 -15.62
CA ILE A 108 -5.70 26.46 -14.17
C ILE A 108 -6.37 25.11 -13.87
N SER A 109 -6.37 24.18 -14.83
CA SER A 109 -7.01 22.88 -14.68
C SER A 109 -6.26 21.77 -15.41
N ILE A 110 -6.51 20.54 -14.98
CA ILE A 110 -5.99 19.33 -15.63
C ILE A 110 -7.13 18.63 -16.35
N ILE A 111 -6.81 18.15 -17.56
CA ILE A 111 -7.63 17.24 -18.35
C ILE A 111 -6.85 15.93 -18.44
N ILE A 112 -7.54 14.82 -18.20
CA ILE A 112 -6.96 13.48 -18.29
C ILE A 112 -7.80 12.68 -19.28
N SER A 113 -7.32 12.61 -20.52
CA SER A 113 -7.96 11.82 -21.56
C SER A 113 -7.51 10.37 -21.46
N ASP A 114 -8.49 9.47 -21.38
CA ASP A 114 -8.34 8.02 -21.57
C ASP A 114 -7.23 7.33 -20.77
N PRO A 115 -7.12 7.56 -19.44
CA PRO A 115 -6.34 6.69 -18.59
C PRO A 115 -6.87 5.25 -18.72
N SER A 116 -6.01 4.38 -19.22
CA SER A 116 -6.28 2.97 -19.46
C SER A 116 -5.92 2.17 -18.22
N LEU A 117 -6.91 1.52 -17.65
CA LEU A 117 -6.82 0.76 -16.41
C LEU A 117 -7.26 -0.68 -16.68
N PHE A 118 -6.55 -1.67 -16.16
CA PHE A 118 -6.97 -3.07 -16.27
C PHE A 118 -7.27 -3.66 -14.90
N VAL A 119 -8.16 -4.65 -14.89
CA VAL A 119 -8.53 -5.43 -13.70
C VAL A 119 -7.68 -6.69 -13.65
N TYR A 120 -7.16 -7.06 -12.48
CA TYR A 120 -6.38 -8.29 -12.35
C TYR A 120 -7.25 -9.55 -12.54
N PRO A 121 -6.65 -10.66 -13.04
CA PRO A 121 -7.38 -11.90 -13.32
C PRO A 121 -8.15 -12.49 -12.13
N GLU A 122 -7.65 -12.31 -10.91
CA GLU A 122 -8.23 -12.81 -9.64
C GLU A 122 -9.65 -12.28 -9.36
N HIS A 123 -10.10 -11.26 -10.09
CA HIS A 123 -11.41 -10.63 -9.89
C HIS A 123 -12.27 -10.65 -11.16
N LYS A 124 -11.96 -11.51 -12.13
CA LYS A 124 -12.64 -11.56 -13.43
C LYS A 124 -14.11 -11.98 -13.35
N GLU A 125 -14.47 -12.85 -12.42
CA GLU A 125 -15.83 -13.41 -12.32
C GLU A 125 -16.89 -12.37 -11.96
N ASN A 126 -16.49 -11.25 -11.34
CA ASN A 126 -17.44 -10.22 -10.90
C ASN A 126 -16.92 -8.78 -11.14
N ILE A 127 -16.42 -8.53 -12.35
CA ILE A 127 -15.86 -7.22 -12.73
C ILE A 127 -16.91 -6.11 -12.61
N VAL A 128 -18.17 -6.37 -13.01
CA VAL A 128 -19.23 -5.36 -13.04
C VAL A 128 -19.55 -4.85 -11.64
N GLU A 129 -19.82 -5.73 -10.68
CA GLU A 129 -20.13 -5.30 -9.29
C GLU A 129 -18.91 -4.68 -8.62
N LEU A 130 -17.71 -5.21 -8.90
CA LEU A 130 -16.47 -4.65 -8.39
C LEU A 130 -16.30 -3.19 -8.85
N ILE A 131 -16.52 -2.90 -10.13
CA ILE A 131 -16.46 -1.53 -10.67
C ILE A 131 -17.57 -0.67 -10.08
N ARG A 132 -18.82 -1.18 -9.98
CA ARG A 132 -19.95 -0.46 -9.37
C ARG A 132 -19.68 -0.09 -7.91
N LYS A 133 -18.97 -0.94 -7.15
CA LYS A 133 -18.56 -0.67 -5.77
C LYS A 133 -17.40 0.32 -5.69
N ASP A 134 -16.41 0.17 -6.56
CA ASP A 134 -15.15 0.91 -6.47
C ASP A 134 -15.03 2.13 -7.40
N TYR A 135 -16.04 2.47 -8.21
CA TYR A 135 -16.00 3.56 -9.22
C TYR A 135 -15.38 4.87 -8.70
N LYS A 136 -15.80 5.34 -7.50
CA LYS A 136 -15.24 6.55 -6.86
C LYS A 136 -13.74 6.40 -6.54
N ARG A 137 -13.29 5.21 -6.15
CA ARG A 137 -11.90 4.90 -5.82
C ARG A 137 -11.07 4.77 -7.10
N ILE A 138 -11.59 4.11 -8.14
CA ILE A 138 -10.98 4.01 -9.47
C ILE A 138 -10.68 5.39 -10.04
N THR A 139 -11.68 6.28 -10.09
CA THR A 139 -11.46 7.63 -10.62
C THR A 139 -10.42 8.40 -9.81
N ARG A 140 -10.47 8.33 -8.47
CA ARG A 140 -9.48 9.00 -7.60
C ARG A 140 -8.07 8.44 -7.79
N TYR A 141 -7.95 7.13 -7.93
CA TYR A 141 -6.69 6.45 -8.20
C TYR A 141 -6.11 6.91 -9.54
N ALA A 142 -6.92 6.86 -10.61
CA ALA A 142 -6.53 7.32 -11.93
C ALA A 142 -6.09 8.79 -11.93
N ILE A 143 -6.82 9.69 -11.25
CA ILE A 143 -6.42 11.11 -11.10
C ILE A 143 -5.05 11.23 -10.41
N ARG A 144 -4.88 10.57 -9.25
CA ARG A 144 -3.65 10.68 -8.46
C ARG A 144 -2.44 10.15 -9.23
N LYS A 145 -2.58 9.01 -9.90
CA LYS A 145 -1.51 8.40 -10.69
C LYS A 145 -1.19 9.25 -11.92
N SER A 146 -2.21 9.66 -12.67
CA SER A 146 -2.01 10.51 -13.85
C SER A 146 -1.31 11.82 -13.52
N LYS A 147 -1.70 12.50 -12.44
CA LYS A 147 -1.01 13.74 -12.02
C LYS A 147 0.49 13.58 -11.76
N LYS A 148 0.98 12.39 -11.44
CA LYS A 148 2.43 12.16 -11.25
C LYS A 148 3.22 12.21 -12.55
N GLU A 149 2.58 11.89 -13.67
CA GLU A 149 3.19 11.94 -15.02
C GLU A 149 3.35 13.38 -15.54
N LEU A 150 2.83 14.39 -14.84
CA LEU A 150 3.05 15.79 -15.20
C LEU A 150 4.47 16.22 -14.79
N ASN A 151 5.21 16.78 -15.75
CA ASN A 151 6.57 17.28 -15.57
C ASN A 151 6.65 18.39 -14.51
N PHE A 152 5.65 19.29 -14.47
CA PHE A 152 5.66 20.46 -13.58
C PHE A 152 4.99 20.17 -12.23
N ILE A 153 5.76 20.19 -11.13
CA ILE A 153 5.27 19.83 -9.78
C ILE A 153 4.05 20.65 -9.35
N PRO A 154 3.99 21.99 -9.52
CA PRO A 154 2.81 22.77 -9.15
C PRO A 154 1.55 22.38 -9.90
N SER A 155 1.68 21.91 -11.16
CA SER A 155 0.54 21.48 -11.96
C SER A 155 -0.19 20.28 -11.32
N ARG A 156 0.51 19.46 -10.54
CA ARG A 156 -0.06 18.28 -9.84
C ARG A 156 -1.14 18.67 -8.82
N PHE A 157 -1.10 19.89 -8.30
CA PHE A 157 -2.08 20.40 -7.34
C PHE A 157 -3.34 20.99 -8.00
N LEU A 158 -3.32 21.27 -9.31
CA LEU A 158 -4.47 21.85 -10.02
C LEU A 158 -5.69 20.92 -10.00
N LYS A 159 -6.88 21.50 -10.04
CA LYS A 159 -8.14 20.73 -10.05
C LYS A 159 -8.31 20.02 -11.40
N THR A 160 -8.72 18.74 -11.36
CA THR A 160 -9.10 17.98 -12.56
C THR A 160 -10.52 18.36 -12.97
N LYS A 161 -10.67 18.93 -14.18
CA LYS A 161 -11.98 19.31 -14.73
C LYS A 161 -12.62 18.20 -15.57
N TYR A 162 -11.81 17.34 -16.17
CA TYR A 162 -12.30 16.25 -17.00
C TYR A 162 -11.41 15.02 -16.83
N ILE A 163 -12.04 13.86 -16.69
CA ILE A 163 -11.39 12.56 -16.77
C ILE A 163 -12.36 11.55 -17.37
N ARG A 164 -11.87 10.71 -18.29
CA ARG A 164 -12.56 9.54 -18.81
C ARG A 164 -11.68 8.32 -18.65
N VAL A 165 -11.92 7.51 -17.63
CA VAL A 165 -11.14 6.28 -17.36
C VAL A 165 -11.69 5.16 -18.23
N THR A 166 -10.85 4.49 -19.02
CA THR A 166 -11.21 3.28 -19.76
C THR A 166 -10.73 2.07 -18.99
N ILE A 167 -11.62 1.09 -18.78
CA ILE A 167 -11.36 -0.11 -17.99
C ILE A 167 -11.38 -1.33 -18.90
N TYR A 168 -10.31 -2.12 -18.83
CA TYR A 168 -10.11 -3.34 -19.61
C TYR A 168 -10.06 -4.58 -18.72
N ASP A 169 -10.45 -5.73 -19.26
CA ASP A 169 -10.40 -7.02 -18.56
C ASP A 169 -9.01 -7.69 -18.60
N THR A 170 -8.12 -7.20 -19.46
CA THR A 170 -6.83 -7.80 -19.79
C THR A 170 -5.74 -6.73 -19.82
N ASP A 171 -4.52 -7.10 -19.41
CA ASP A 171 -3.36 -6.21 -19.52
C ASP A 171 -2.87 -6.15 -20.97
N LEU A 172 -3.22 -5.06 -21.66
CA LEU A 172 -2.80 -4.80 -23.03
C LEU A 172 -1.50 -3.99 -23.10
N ARG A 173 -0.75 -4.18 -24.18
CA ARG A 173 0.43 -3.34 -24.47
C ARG A 173 -0.04 -1.94 -24.91
N LYS A 174 0.73 -0.91 -24.56
CA LYS A 174 0.45 0.49 -24.93
C LYS A 174 0.18 0.72 -26.42
N ARG A 175 0.86 -0.03 -27.31
CA ARG A 175 0.66 0.07 -28.77
C ARG A 175 -0.75 -0.36 -29.20
N GLN A 176 -1.30 -1.42 -28.59
CA GLN A 176 -2.65 -1.91 -28.87
C GLN A 176 -3.72 -0.93 -28.37
N LEU A 177 -3.48 -0.31 -27.20
CA LEU A 177 -4.38 0.70 -26.63
C LEU A 177 -4.48 1.98 -27.48
N ARG A 178 -3.46 2.30 -28.28
CA ARG A 178 -3.41 3.52 -29.12
C ARG A 178 -3.92 3.32 -30.53
N GLY A 179 -3.81 2.11 -31.08
CA GLY A 179 -4.03 1.82 -32.50
C GLY A 179 -5.31 1.06 -32.81
N SER A 180 -6.01 0.55 -31.80
CA SER A 180 -7.24 -0.21 -32.00
C SER A 180 -8.46 0.67 -31.70
N GLY A 181 -9.53 0.52 -32.48
CA GLY A 181 -10.82 1.18 -32.25
C GLY A 181 -11.48 0.71 -30.95
N LEU A 182 -12.77 0.35 -30.98
CA LEU A 182 -13.35 -0.33 -29.81
C LEU A 182 -12.64 -1.67 -29.62
N ILE A 183 -11.90 -1.82 -28.53
CA ILE A 183 -11.18 -3.06 -28.21
C ILE A 183 -12.15 -4.00 -27.51
N ASP A 184 -12.18 -5.28 -27.90
CA ASP A 184 -13.10 -6.28 -27.33
C ASP A 184 -12.92 -6.48 -25.82
N SER A 185 -11.71 -6.25 -25.30
CA SER A 185 -11.39 -6.28 -23.88
C SER A 185 -11.92 -5.09 -23.07
N LEU A 186 -12.47 -4.07 -23.73
CA LEU A 186 -13.01 -2.88 -23.07
C LEU A 186 -14.29 -3.27 -22.31
N VAL A 187 -14.25 -3.14 -21.00
CA VAL A 187 -15.40 -3.41 -20.13
C VAL A 187 -16.31 -2.20 -20.06
N CYS A 188 -15.76 -1.04 -19.67
CA CYS A 188 -16.52 0.19 -19.50
C CYS A 188 -15.63 1.43 -19.54
N SER A 189 -16.26 2.60 -19.63
CA SER A 189 -15.62 3.88 -19.38
C SER A 189 -16.31 4.65 -18.24
N ILE A 190 -15.52 5.25 -17.35
CA ILE A 190 -16.02 6.10 -16.26
C ILE A 190 -15.61 7.54 -16.54
N THR A 191 -16.60 8.38 -16.83
CA THR A 191 -16.43 9.80 -17.11
C THR A 191 -16.84 10.65 -15.93
N VAL A 192 -16.00 11.61 -15.57
CA VAL A 192 -16.33 12.73 -14.68
C VAL A 192 -15.98 14.01 -15.39
N ASN A 193 -17.01 14.76 -15.76
CA ASN A 193 -16.87 16.01 -16.48
C ASN A 193 -17.45 17.17 -15.66
N LYS A 194 -16.58 18.12 -15.30
CA LYS A 194 -16.92 19.38 -14.64
C LYS A 194 -16.73 20.58 -15.57
N SER A 195 -16.35 20.34 -16.81
CA SER A 195 -16.14 21.38 -17.81
C SER A 195 -17.40 21.54 -18.66
N ARG A 196 -17.89 22.77 -18.80
CA ARG A 196 -18.98 23.07 -19.73
C ARG A 196 -18.55 23.01 -21.21
N LYS A 197 -17.24 23.04 -21.47
CA LYS A 197 -16.67 23.12 -22.84
C LYS A 197 -16.37 21.77 -23.47
N ILE A 198 -16.22 20.71 -22.67
CA ILE A 198 -15.84 19.39 -23.17
C ILE A 198 -17.12 18.56 -23.25
N ARG A 199 -17.44 18.03 -24.43
CA ARG A 199 -18.57 17.10 -24.59
C ARG A 199 -18.19 15.73 -24.06
N ASN A 200 -19.15 15.03 -23.49
CA ASN A 200 -18.96 13.62 -23.13
C ASN A 200 -18.90 12.80 -24.43
N ILE A 201 -17.98 11.84 -24.48
CA ILE A 201 -17.79 10.97 -25.64
C ILE A 201 -18.11 9.56 -25.17
N ASP A 202 -19.28 9.07 -25.56
CA ASP A 202 -19.69 7.70 -25.33
C ASP A 202 -19.35 6.85 -26.56
N PHE A 203 -19.17 5.55 -26.35
CA PHE A 203 -18.95 4.63 -27.45
C PHE A 203 -20.28 4.06 -27.98
N ILE A 204 -20.27 3.73 -29.27
CA ILE A 204 -21.44 3.22 -29.99
C ILE A 204 -21.86 1.88 -29.38
N GLY A 205 -23.14 1.74 -29.04
CA GLY A 205 -23.71 0.53 -28.43
C GLY A 205 -23.44 0.39 -26.92
N GLY A 206 -22.93 1.43 -26.26
CA GLY A 206 -22.73 1.42 -24.82
C GLY A 206 -24.01 1.63 -24.01
N LYS A 207 -24.17 0.88 -22.91
CA LYS A 207 -25.25 1.12 -21.93
C LYS A 207 -24.80 2.15 -20.91
N LEU A 208 -25.54 3.23 -20.76
CA LEU A 208 -25.23 4.31 -19.83
C LEU A 208 -25.82 4.05 -18.44
N GLU A 209 -24.99 4.16 -17.41
CA GLU A 209 -25.37 4.15 -15.99
C GLU A 209 -24.85 5.45 -15.33
N GLU A 210 -25.76 6.30 -14.84
CA GLU A 210 -25.40 7.56 -14.19
C GLU A 210 -25.47 7.45 -12.65
N LYS A 211 -24.40 7.86 -11.97
CA LYS A 211 -24.31 7.88 -10.50
C LYS A 211 -23.81 9.24 -10.04
N GLY A 212 -24.71 10.22 -9.99
CA GLY A 212 -24.39 11.61 -9.69
C GLY A 212 -23.47 12.21 -10.76
N LYS A 213 -22.31 12.75 -10.37
CA LYS A 213 -21.33 13.32 -11.32
C LYS A 213 -20.53 12.29 -12.14
N TYR A 214 -20.78 11.00 -11.94
CA TYR A 214 -20.08 9.90 -12.60
C TYR A 214 -20.99 9.29 -13.65
N ARG A 215 -20.54 9.28 -14.90
CA ARG A 215 -21.16 8.52 -16.00
C ARG A 215 -20.34 7.26 -16.21
N ILE A 216 -20.97 6.10 -16.09
CA ILE A 216 -20.37 4.82 -16.41
C ILE A 216 -21.03 4.35 -17.71
N VAL A 217 -20.25 4.22 -18.78
CA VAL A 217 -20.73 3.65 -20.04
C VAL A 217 -20.18 2.23 -20.09
N TRP A 218 -21.05 1.23 -20.14
CA TRP A 218 -20.69 -0.18 -20.25
C TRP A 218 -20.61 -0.58 -21.71
N ASN A 219 -19.51 -1.20 -22.15
CA ASN A 219 -19.40 -1.75 -23.52
C ASN A 219 -20.52 -2.76 -23.71
N GLY A 220 -21.29 -2.67 -24.80
CA GLY A 220 -22.39 -3.57 -25.15
C GLY A 220 -21.93 -4.90 -25.77
N LYS A 221 -20.68 -4.97 -26.23
CA LYS A 221 -20.11 -6.14 -26.92
C LYS A 221 -19.24 -7.04 -26.04
N TRP A 222 -18.91 -6.59 -24.83
CA TRP A 222 -18.11 -7.36 -23.87
C TRP A 222 -18.87 -8.59 -23.32
N THR A 223 -18.24 -9.76 -23.33
CA THR A 223 -18.91 -11.05 -23.06
C THR A 223 -19.48 -11.20 -21.64
N GLY A 224 -19.01 -10.39 -20.67
CA GLY A 224 -19.49 -10.41 -19.27
C GLY A 224 -20.67 -9.48 -18.94
N ILE A 225 -21.34 -8.88 -19.92
CA ILE A 225 -22.44 -7.91 -19.71
C ILE A 225 -23.72 -8.52 -19.13
N LYS A 226 -23.85 -9.85 -19.07
CA LYS A 226 -25.10 -10.52 -18.67
C LYS A 226 -25.65 -10.07 -17.30
N HIS A 227 -24.85 -9.38 -16.47
CA HIS A 227 -25.22 -8.81 -15.16
C HIS A 227 -25.44 -7.28 -15.15
N VAL A 228 -25.45 -6.62 -16.31
CA VAL A 228 -25.72 -5.17 -16.43
C VAL A 228 -27.23 -4.95 -16.63
N CYS A 229 -27.95 -5.06 -15.53
CA CYS A 229 -29.26 -4.48 -15.29
C CYS A 229 -29.14 -3.47 -14.13
#